data_AF-L0PDP4-F1
#
_entry.id   AF-L0PDP4-F1
#
_cell.length_a   1.000
_cell.length_b   1.000
_cell.length_c   1.000
_cell.angle_alpha   90.00
_cell.angle_beta   90.00
_cell.angle_gamma   90.00
#
_symmetry.space_group_name_H-M   'P 1'
#
loop_
_entity.id
_entity.type
_entity.pdbx_description
1 polymer ?
#
loop_
_entity_poly.entity_id
_entity_poly.type
_entity_poly.pdbx_seq_one_letter_code
_entity_poly.pdbx_strand_id
1 'polypeptide(L)'
;MNFEVYYYAICLTKYDDFLDALDVIKAAMGANVFYQSHERLNKMHVTRLACSLWSKQYSSDGYRLHFVAMPTGEAMLHYSANSALQKYLLRQIKSIDSMISGKKSKESLVAIKNENDSCIPTQYNVVLLVSYGHVMIGSRSYVQALHYYGRAYALAPSDPLISLSIGMAYLHRAMQRQSNNRQYQILQGMTFLFQYYELRKSMGVYEHQEAEFNIARAFHQLGLAHFAVPYYERVLSLVTSDFNEYVYFDLRRHAAYNLSLIYVASGNATYARSLIDIV
;
A
#
# COMPACT_ATOMS: atom_id res chain seq x y z
N MET A 1 -26.38 -30.18 -9.92
CA MET A 1 -25.83 -29.53 -11.12
C MET A 1 -25.15 -28.22 -10.69
N ASN A 2 -24.03 -28.32 -9.97
CA ASN A 2 -23.26 -27.15 -9.51
C ASN A 2 -22.22 -26.82 -10.59
N PHE A 3 -22.68 -26.24 -11.70
CA PHE A 3 -21.78 -25.45 -12.54
C PHE A 3 -21.49 -24.18 -11.77
N GLU A 4 -20.49 -24.25 -10.90
CA GLU A 4 -20.05 -23.18 -10.04
C GLU A 4 -19.57 -22.03 -10.94
N VAL A 5 -20.32 -20.92 -10.98
CA VAL A 5 -20.08 -19.71 -11.80
C VAL A 5 -18.61 -19.24 -11.77
N TYR A 6 -17.94 -19.52 -10.65
CA TYR A 6 -16.50 -19.34 -10.45
C TYR A 6 -15.63 -20.07 -11.50
N TYR A 7 -15.90 -21.34 -11.81
CA TYR A 7 -15.16 -22.11 -12.81
C TYR A 7 -15.38 -21.54 -14.21
N TYR A 8 -16.58 -21.06 -14.50
CA TYR A 8 -16.88 -20.46 -15.79
C TYR A 8 -16.08 -19.17 -16.00
N ALA A 9 -16.04 -18.29 -15.00
CA ALA A 9 -15.23 -17.07 -15.06
C ALA A 9 -13.72 -17.38 -15.19
N ILE A 10 -13.21 -18.39 -14.47
CA ILE A 10 -11.80 -18.82 -14.60
C ILE A 10 -11.52 -19.38 -16.00
N CYS A 11 -12.45 -20.17 -16.56
CA CYS A 11 -12.32 -20.68 -17.93
C CYS A 11 -12.30 -19.54 -18.94
N LEU A 12 -13.20 -18.56 -18.83
CA LEU A 12 -13.21 -17.37 -19.71
C LEU A 12 -11.86 -16.64 -19.65
N THR A 13 -11.29 -16.45 -18.46
CA THR A 13 -9.95 -15.84 -18.36
C THR A 13 -8.84 -16.67 -19.00
N LYS A 14 -8.94 -18.00 -19.02
CA LYS A 14 -7.95 -18.86 -19.70
C LYS A 14 -8.00 -18.76 -21.22
N TYR A 15 -9.12 -18.32 -21.78
CA TYR A 15 -9.33 -18.15 -23.22
C TYR A 15 -9.27 -16.67 -23.64
N ASP A 16 -8.65 -15.80 -22.82
CA ASP A 16 -8.46 -14.36 -23.05
C ASP A 16 -9.75 -13.48 -23.09
N ASP A 17 -10.92 -14.05 -22.80
CA ASP A 17 -12.20 -13.33 -22.66
C ASP A 17 -12.35 -12.70 -21.27
N PHE A 18 -11.44 -11.80 -20.91
CA PHE A 18 -11.33 -11.23 -19.56
C PHE A 18 -12.50 -10.30 -19.18
N LEU A 19 -12.98 -9.46 -20.10
CA LEU A 19 -14.06 -8.52 -19.82
C LEU A 19 -15.35 -9.27 -19.48
N ASP A 20 -15.64 -10.32 -20.24
CA ASP A 20 -16.77 -11.20 -20.00
C ASP A 20 -16.62 -11.95 -18.67
N ALA A 21 -15.41 -12.41 -18.33
CA ALA A 21 -15.15 -13.02 -17.03
C ALA A 21 -15.43 -12.05 -15.86
N LEU A 22 -15.03 -10.78 -15.97
CA LEU A 22 -15.31 -9.77 -14.95
C LEU A 22 -16.81 -9.45 -14.83
N ASP A 23 -17.51 -9.35 -15.95
CA ASP A 23 -18.94 -9.03 -15.96
C ASP A 23 -19.79 -10.19 -15.43
N VAL A 24 -19.39 -11.44 -15.72
CA VAL A 24 -19.95 -12.64 -15.07
C VAL A 24 -19.76 -12.59 -13.55
N ILE A 25 -18.56 -12.22 -13.07
CA ILE A 25 -18.29 -12.13 -11.62
C ILE A 25 -19.09 -11.00 -10.98
N LYS A 26 -19.16 -9.81 -11.61
CA LYS A 26 -19.96 -8.68 -11.11
C LYS A 26 -21.44 -9.03 -11.03
N ALA A 27 -21.99 -9.65 -12.08
CA ALA A 27 -23.38 -10.11 -12.11
C ALA A 27 -23.66 -11.15 -11.02
N ALA A 28 -22.73 -12.09 -10.81
CA ALA A 28 -22.86 -13.10 -9.76
C ALA A 28 -22.80 -12.49 -8.36
N MET A 29 -21.94 -11.50 -8.12
CA MET A 29 -21.85 -10.79 -6.83
C MET A 29 -23.12 -9.98 -6.51
N GLY A 30 -23.81 -9.46 -7.54
CA GLY A 30 -25.08 -8.74 -7.39
C GLY A 30 -26.32 -9.62 -7.22
N ALA A 31 -26.19 -10.95 -7.38
CA ALA A 31 -27.31 -11.87 -7.25
C ALA A 31 -27.59 -12.23 -5.78
N ASN A 32 -28.86 -12.18 -5.38
CA ASN A 32 -29.30 -12.43 -3.99
C ASN A 32 -28.78 -13.75 -3.39
N VAL A 33 -28.61 -14.78 -4.21
CA VAL A 33 -28.17 -16.13 -3.79
C VAL A 33 -26.69 -16.17 -3.37
N PHE A 34 -25.86 -15.26 -3.91
CA PHE A 34 -24.45 -15.15 -3.57
C PHE A 34 -24.21 -14.03 -2.56
N TYR A 35 -24.93 -12.91 -2.68
CA TYR A 35 -24.86 -11.78 -1.76
C TYR A 35 -25.21 -12.15 -0.30
N GLN A 36 -26.22 -12.99 -0.10
CA GLN A 36 -26.68 -13.37 1.25
C GLN A 36 -25.73 -14.33 1.98
N SER A 37 -24.82 -14.99 1.28
CA SER A 37 -23.89 -15.97 1.86
C SER A 37 -22.45 -15.43 1.84
N HIS A 38 -21.92 -15.13 3.03
CA HIS A 38 -20.55 -14.63 3.20
C HIS A 38 -19.50 -15.56 2.57
N GLU A 39 -19.68 -16.88 2.66
CA GLU A 39 -18.76 -17.86 2.10
C GLU A 39 -18.68 -17.78 0.56
N ARG A 40 -19.83 -17.61 -0.09
CA ARG A 40 -19.94 -17.53 -1.57
C ARG A 40 -19.41 -16.19 -2.08
N LEU A 41 -19.69 -15.11 -1.35
CA LEU A 41 -19.15 -13.79 -1.65
C LEU A 41 -17.61 -13.79 -1.58
N ASN A 42 -17.04 -14.42 -0.56
CA ASN A 42 -15.59 -14.58 -0.42
C ASN A 42 -14.98 -15.37 -1.59
N LYS A 43 -15.62 -16.46 -2.01
CA LYS A 43 -15.19 -17.21 -3.21
C LYS A 43 -15.22 -16.31 -4.46
N MET A 44 -16.22 -15.46 -4.63
CA MET A 44 -16.27 -14.51 -5.76
C MET A 44 -15.14 -13.49 -5.72
N HIS A 45 -14.81 -12.95 -4.55
CA HIS A 45 -13.66 -12.06 -4.39
C HIS A 45 -12.34 -12.74 -4.76
N VAL A 46 -12.15 -14.00 -4.34
CA VAL A 46 -10.96 -14.80 -4.69
C VAL A 46 -10.93 -15.11 -6.18
N THR A 47 -12.05 -15.45 -6.81
CA THR A 47 -12.12 -15.67 -8.25
C THR A 47 -11.85 -14.41 -9.04
N ARG A 48 -12.37 -13.25 -8.60
CA ARG A 48 -12.08 -11.94 -9.21
C ARG A 48 -10.60 -11.62 -9.14
N LEU A 49 -9.97 -11.89 -7.99
CA LEU A 49 -8.53 -11.75 -7.80
C LEU A 49 -7.77 -12.63 -8.79
N ALA A 50 -8.10 -13.93 -8.86
CA ALA A 50 -7.46 -14.88 -9.76
C ALA A 50 -7.59 -14.46 -11.24
N CYS A 51 -8.79 -14.05 -11.65
CA CYS A 51 -9.07 -13.57 -13.01
C CYS A 51 -8.28 -12.30 -13.34
N SER A 52 -8.18 -11.36 -12.38
CA SER A 52 -7.41 -10.12 -12.57
C SER A 52 -5.90 -10.34 -12.64
N LEU A 53 -5.38 -11.30 -11.88
CA LEU A 53 -3.96 -11.70 -11.95
C LEU A 53 -3.64 -12.36 -13.28
N TRP A 54 -4.64 -13.00 -13.91
CA TRP A 54 -4.53 -13.57 -15.25
C TRP A 54 -4.66 -12.51 -16.35
N SER A 55 -5.34 -11.39 -16.08
CA SER A 55 -5.53 -10.32 -17.05
C SER A 55 -4.26 -9.52 -17.28
N LYS A 56 -3.80 -9.51 -18.54
CA LYS A 56 -2.69 -8.74 -19.11
C LYS A 56 -1.49 -8.56 -18.17
N GLN A 57 -0.49 -9.41 -18.38
CA GLN A 57 0.85 -9.23 -17.81
C GLN A 57 1.28 -7.75 -17.98
N TYR A 58 1.81 -7.14 -16.91
CA TYR A 58 2.23 -5.73 -16.83
C TYR A 58 1.12 -4.66 -16.65
N SER A 59 -0.16 -5.04 -16.55
CA SER A 59 -1.22 -4.07 -16.24
C SER A 59 -1.09 -3.51 -14.81
N SER A 60 -1.24 -2.19 -14.67
CA SER A 60 -1.23 -1.53 -13.36
C SER A 60 -2.36 -2.03 -12.45
N ASP A 61 -3.51 -2.35 -13.01
CA ASP A 61 -4.69 -2.78 -12.26
C ASP A 61 -4.51 -4.18 -11.64
N GLY A 62 -3.82 -5.09 -12.32
CA GLY A 62 -3.44 -6.38 -11.73
C GLY A 62 -2.57 -6.22 -10.48
N TYR A 63 -1.59 -5.30 -10.52
CA TYR A 63 -0.74 -5.01 -9.35
C TYR A 63 -1.48 -4.26 -8.24
N ARG A 64 -2.39 -3.34 -8.58
CA ARG A 64 -3.24 -2.65 -7.61
C ARG A 64 -4.14 -3.65 -6.87
N LEU A 65 -4.81 -4.52 -7.61
CA LEU A 65 -5.73 -5.49 -7.03
C LEU A 65 -4.99 -6.55 -6.19
N HIS A 66 -3.78 -6.95 -6.61
CA HIS A 66 -2.88 -7.74 -5.79
C HIS A 66 -2.58 -7.07 -4.44
N PHE A 67 -2.24 -5.77 -4.45
CA PHE A 67 -1.90 -5.04 -3.24
C PHE A 67 -3.12 -4.81 -2.32
N VAL A 68 -4.29 -4.53 -2.89
CA VAL A 68 -5.56 -4.42 -2.14
C VAL A 68 -5.92 -5.74 -1.45
N ALA A 69 -5.56 -6.88 -2.05
CA ALA A 69 -5.83 -8.20 -1.49
C ALA A 69 -4.75 -8.70 -0.52
N MET A 70 -3.68 -7.93 -0.30
CA MET A 70 -2.68 -8.29 0.68
C MET A 70 -3.31 -8.30 2.09
N PRO A 71 -2.92 -9.27 2.94
CA PRO A 71 -3.40 -9.30 4.31
C PRO A 71 -2.82 -8.12 5.09
N THR A 72 -3.52 -7.69 6.15
CA THR A 72 -3.06 -6.66 7.08
C THR A 72 -2.39 -7.28 8.31
N GLY A 73 -1.61 -6.50 9.06
CA GLY A 73 -1.01 -6.93 10.33
C GLY A 73 0.14 -7.93 10.17
N GLU A 74 0.25 -8.90 11.08
CA GLU A 74 1.36 -9.86 11.11
C GLU A 74 1.42 -10.74 9.84
N ALA A 75 0.26 -11.10 9.29
CA ALA A 75 0.18 -11.87 8.05
C ALA A 75 0.88 -11.16 6.87
N MET A 76 0.90 -9.82 6.83
CA MET A 76 1.62 -9.05 5.83
C MET A 76 3.14 -9.26 5.90
N LEU A 77 3.69 -9.45 7.10
CA LEU A 77 5.11 -9.69 7.29
C LEU A 77 5.52 -11.04 6.72
N HIS A 78 4.72 -12.09 6.97
CA HIS A 78 4.92 -13.41 6.38
C HIS A 78 4.78 -13.39 4.86
N TYR A 79 3.77 -12.66 4.37
CA TYR A 79 3.55 -12.48 2.94
C TYR A 79 4.76 -11.81 2.26
N SER A 80 5.27 -10.74 2.85
CA SER A 80 6.42 -9.99 2.34
C SER A 80 7.75 -10.75 2.46
N ALA A 81 7.86 -11.66 3.43
CA ALA A 81 9.00 -12.56 3.58
C ALA A 81 9.00 -13.72 2.56
N ASN A 82 7.91 -13.92 1.80
CA ASN A 82 7.82 -14.98 0.82
C ASN A 82 8.78 -14.74 -0.36
N SER A 83 9.85 -15.54 -0.43
CA SER A 83 10.85 -15.45 -1.49
C SER A 83 10.31 -15.71 -2.90
N ALA A 84 9.21 -16.46 -3.04
CA ALA A 84 8.60 -16.73 -4.35
C ALA A 84 7.95 -15.46 -4.92
N LEU A 85 7.23 -14.71 -4.08
CA LEU A 85 6.63 -13.42 -4.45
C LEU A 85 7.71 -12.40 -4.81
N GLN A 86 8.74 -12.28 -3.97
CA GLN A 86 9.87 -11.38 -4.21
C GLN A 86 10.53 -11.67 -5.57
N LYS A 87 10.82 -12.95 -5.86
CA LYS A 87 11.40 -13.36 -7.14
C LYS A 87 10.44 -13.14 -8.30
N TYR A 88 9.14 -13.33 -8.11
CA TYR A 88 8.14 -13.09 -9.15
C TYR A 88 8.09 -11.61 -9.55
N LEU A 89 7.88 -10.70 -8.59
CA LEU A 89 7.80 -9.27 -8.87
C LEU A 89 9.11 -8.73 -9.46
N LEU A 90 10.26 -9.18 -8.93
CA LEU A 90 11.57 -8.80 -9.47
C LEU A 90 11.75 -9.27 -10.92
N ARG A 91 11.28 -10.48 -11.27
CA ARG A 91 11.32 -10.96 -12.66
C ARG A 91 10.48 -10.09 -13.58
N GLN A 92 9.30 -9.63 -13.13
CA GLN A 92 8.47 -8.71 -13.90
C GLN A 92 9.19 -7.36 -14.13
N ILE A 93 9.79 -6.79 -13.08
CA ILE A 93 10.56 -5.53 -13.20
C ILE A 93 11.72 -5.71 -14.18
N LYS A 94 12.53 -6.76 -14.03
CA LYS A 94 13.66 -7.04 -14.94
C LYS A 94 13.22 -7.26 -16.38
N SER A 95 12.07 -7.91 -16.57
CA SER A 95 11.48 -8.12 -17.88
C SER A 95 11.13 -6.78 -18.54
N ILE A 96 10.43 -5.89 -17.84
CA ILE A 96 10.15 -4.51 -18.30
C ILE A 96 11.45 -3.75 -18.58
N ASP A 97 12.43 -3.82 -17.67
CA ASP A 97 13.72 -3.14 -17.82
C ASP A 97 14.46 -3.60 -19.08
N SER A 98 14.41 -4.90 -19.39
CA SER A 98 15.01 -5.47 -20.59
C SER A 98 14.29 -5.07 -21.89
N MET A 99 12.96 -4.98 -21.84
CA MET A 99 12.12 -4.56 -22.97
C MET A 99 12.37 -3.07 -23.31
N ILE A 100 12.42 -2.21 -22.30
CA ILE A 100 12.67 -0.77 -22.47
C ILE A 100 14.12 -0.48 -22.87
N SER A 101 15.11 -1.15 -22.28
CA SER A 101 16.53 -0.93 -22.59
C SER A 101 16.98 -1.57 -23.91
N GLY A 102 16.17 -2.43 -24.55
CA GLY A 102 16.55 -3.19 -25.74
C GLY A 102 17.68 -4.20 -25.53
N LYS A 103 18.15 -4.40 -24.29
CA LYS A 103 19.21 -5.36 -23.95
C LYS A 103 18.59 -6.74 -23.72
N LYS A 104 18.94 -7.70 -24.57
CA LYS A 104 18.48 -9.10 -24.43
C LYS A 104 19.05 -9.71 -23.13
N SER A 105 18.17 -9.99 -22.16
CA SER A 105 18.48 -10.80 -20.97
C SER A 105 17.87 -12.20 -21.10
N LYS A 106 18.33 -13.15 -20.27
CA LYS A 106 17.71 -14.50 -20.20
C LYS A 106 16.24 -14.43 -19.79
N GLU A 107 15.84 -13.44 -18.98
CA GLU A 107 14.44 -13.21 -18.61
C GLU A 107 13.59 -12.64 -19.75
N SER A 108 14.17 -11.85 -20.66
CA SER A 108 13.50 -11.35 -21.86
C SER A 108 13.01 -12.50 -22.74
N LEU A 109 13.80 -13.57 -22.88
CA LEU A 109 13.51 -14.72 -23.73
C LEU A 109 12.32 -15.57 -23.24
N VAL A 110 11.98 -15.52 -21.94
CA VAL A 110 10.83 -16.23 -21.38
C VAL A 110 9.55 -15.41 -21.56
N ALA A 111 9.63 -14.08 -21.42
CA ALA A 111 8.50 -13.19 -21.64
C ALA A 111 8.11 -13.05 -23.12
N ILE A 112 9.10 -13.08 -24.03
CA ILE A 112 8.88 -13.01 -25.49
C ILE A 112 8.16 -14.26 -26.02
N LYS A 113 8.22 -15.41 -25.35
CA LYS A 113 7.50 -16.63 -25.80
C LYS A 113 5.97 -16.56 -25.66
N ASN A 114 5.42 -15.59 -24.94
CA ASN A 114 3.98 -15.35 -24.81
C ASN A 114 3.48 -14.39 -25.91
N GLU A 115 3.99 -14.58 -27.14
CA GLU A 115 4.00 -13.61 -28.25
C GLU A 115 2.64 -13.38 -28.93
N ASN A 116 1.54 -13.87 -28.36
CA ASN A 116 0.23 -13.77 -29.00
C ASN A 116 -0.63 -12.56 -28.57
N ASP A 117 -0.22 -11.68 -27.65
CA ASP A 117 -1.10 -10.54 -27.33
C ASP A 117 -0.43 -9.23 -26.79
N SER A 118 -0.48 -8.20 -27.62
CA SER A 118 -0.84 -6.78 -27.36
C SER A 118 -0.27 -5.93 -26.20
N CYS A 119 0.79 -6.28 -25.46
CA CYS A 119 1.34 -5.33 -24.47
C CYS A 119 2.86 -5.36 -24.30
N ILE A 120 3.59 -4.74 -25.24
CA ILE A 120 4.98 -4.34 -25.01
C ILE A 120 4.94 -3.11 -24.08
N PRO A 121 5.49 -3.18 -22.85
CA PRO A 121 5.53 -2.04 -21.94
C PRO A 121 6.39 -0.92 -22.54
N THR A 122 5.77 0.22 -22.84
CA THR A 122 6.45 1.41 -23.37
C THR A 122 7.03 2.29 -22.26
N GLN A 123 6.58 2.09 -21.02
CA GLN A 123 6.96 2.88 -19.85
C GLN A 123 7.15 1.98 -18.63
N TYR A 124 7.93 2.46 -17.67
CA TYR A 124 8.06 1.80 -16.36
C TYR A 124 6.74 1.85 -15.59
N ASN A 125 6.39 0.75 -14.93
CA ASN A 125 5.16 0.67 -14.14
C ASN A 125 5.42 1.14 -12.69
N VAL A 126 4.90 2.32 -12.34
CA VAL A 126 5.02 2.91 -10.99
C VAL A 126 4.44 2.00 -9.91
N VAL A 127 3.25 1.43 -10.15
CA VAL A 127 2.58 0.55 -9.18
C VAL A 127 3.44 -0.67 -8.89
N LEU A 128 4.01 -1.31 -9.91
CA LEU A 128 4.90 -2.46 -9.73
C LEU A 128 6.14 -2.10 -8.89
N LEU A 129 6.76 -0.95 -9.16
CA LEU A 129 7.94 -0.48 -8.41
C LEU A 129 7.59 -0.22 -6.93
N VAL A 130 6.46 0.44 -6.66
CA VAL A 130 5.97 0.72 -5.31
C VAL A 130 5.62 -0.58 -4.58
N SER A 131 4.84 -1.47 -5.21
CA SER A 131 4.47 -2.78 -4.64
C SER A 131 5.70 -3.61 -4.29
N TYR A 132 6.72 -3.63 -5.16
CA TYR A 132 7.97 -4.32 -4.85
C TYR A 132 8.72 -3.66 -3.69
N GLY A 133 8.73 -2.31 -3.64
CA GLY A 133 9.26 -1.55 -2.51
C GLY A 133 8.58 -1.90 -1.18
N HIS A 134 7.25 -2.07 -1.15
CA HIS A 134 6.51 -2.48 0.05
C HIS A 134 6.87 -3.90 0.50
N VAL A 135 7.02 -4.84 -0.43
CA VAL A 135 7.52 -6.19 -0.12
C VAL A 135 8.96 -6.14 0.44
N MET A 136 9.81 -5.25 -0.06
CA MET A 136 11.16 -5.03 0.49
C MET A 136 11.10 -4.42 1.90
N ILE A 137 10.22 -3.45 2.17
CA ILE A 137 10.01 -2.92 3.53
C ILE A 137 9.53 -4.03 4.48
N GLY A 138 8.54 -4.83 4.08
CA GLY A 138 7.99 -5.90 4.91
C GLY A 138 9.04 -6.97 5.27
N SER A 139 9.98 -7.22 4.36
CA SER A 139 11.17 -8.07 4.61
C SER A 139 12.35 -7.34 5.28
N ARG A 140 12.14 -6.12 5.77
CA ARG A 140 13.13 -5.26 6.45
C ARG A 140 14.37 -4.92 5.60
N SER A 141 14.24 -5.00 4.28
CA SER A 141 15.27 -4.67 3.29
C SER A 141 15.16 -3.21 2.84
N TYR A 142 15.34 -2.26 3.78
CA TYR A 142 15.06 -0.84 3.54
C TYR A 142 15.92 -0.19 2.44
N VAL A 143 17.17 -0.63 2.27
CA VAL A 143 18.05 -0.11 1.21
C VAL A 143 17.52 -0.49 -0.18
N GLN A 144 17.05 -1.72 -0.33
CA GLN A 144 16.44 -2.17 -1.58
C GLN A 144 15.12 -1.44 -1.81
N ALA A 145 14.29 -1.28 -0.77
CA ALA A 145 13.04 -0.52 -0.87
C ALA A 145 13.28 0.91 -1.37
N LEU A 146 14.26 1.63 -0.78
CA LEU A 146 14.64 2.98 -1.18
C LEU A 146 15.06 3.06 -2.66
N HIS A 147 15.75 2.05 -3.18
CA HIS A 147 16.13 2.00 -4.59
C HIS A 147 14.90 1.96 -5.52
N TYR A 148 13.92 1.11 -5.23
CA TYR A 148 12.71 1.01 -6.07
C TYR A 148 11.74 2.16 -5.86
N TYR A 149 11.61 2.69 -4.64
CA TYR A 149 10.85 3.92 -4.44
C TYR A 149 11.51 5.12 -5.12
N GLY A 150 12.84 5.21 -5.14
CA GLY A 150 13.54 6.27 -5.88
C GLY A 150 13.24 6.20 -7.38
N ARG A 151 13.19 5.01 -7.96
CA ARG A 151 12.73 4.81 -9.35
C ARG A 151 11.28 5.25 -9.54
N ALA A 152 10.39 4.90 -8.62
CA ALA A 152 8.99 5.30 -8.67
C ALA A 152 8.82 6.83 -8.54
N TYR A 153 9.59 7.46 -7.65
CA TYR A 153 9.60 8.90 -7.41
C TYR A 153 10.08 9.68 -8.63
N ALA A 154 11.07 9.16 -9.37
CA ALA A 154 11.51 9.78 -10.62
C ALA A 154 10.39 9.82 -11.69
N LEU A 155 9.39 8.94 -11.61
CA LEU A 155 8.26 8.87 -12.54
C LEU A 155 7.03 9.64 -12.04
N ALA A 156 6.79 9.63 -10.72
CA ALA A 156 5.61 10.25 -10.10
C ALA A 156 5.98 10.98 -8.79
N PRO A 157 6.72 12.11 -8.84
CA PRO A 157 7.20 12.80 -7.65
C PRO A 157 6.10 13.48 -6.83
N SER A 158 4.93 13.72 -7.44
CA SER A 158 3.75 14.32 -6.81
C SER A 158 2.83 13.31 -6.13
N ASP A 159 3.15 12.00 -6.17
CA ASP A 159 2.36 10.98 -5.47
C ASP A 159 2.71 11.00 -3.97
N PRO A 160 1.74 11.32 -3.07
CA PRO A 160 1.98 11.34 -1.64
C PRO A 160 2.44 9.99 -1.08
N LEU A 161 1.91 8.87 -1.61
CA LEU A 161 2.22 7.54 -1.10
C LEU A 161 3.69 7.18 -1.32
N ILE A 162 4.27 7.62 -2.45
CA ILE A 162 5.69 7.40 -2.74
C ILE A 162 6.54 8.19 -1.75
N SER A 163 6.22 9.46 -1.53
CA SER A 163 6.92 10.33 -0.57
C SER A 163 6.84 9.76 0.86
N LEU A 164 5.65 9.34 1.30
CA LEU A 164 5.45 8.67 2.59
C LEU A 164 6.29 7.39 2.70
N SER A 165 6.29 6.56 1.65
CA SER A 165 7.02 5.29 1.63
C SER A 165 8.53 5.48 1.69
N ILE A 166 9.08 6.48 1.01
CA ILE A 166 10.50 6.86 1.08
C ILE A 166 10.83 7.37 2.48
N GLY A 167 10.01 8.28 3.02
CA GLY A 167 10.18 8.82 4.36
C GLY A 167 10.27 7.73 5.43
N MET A 168 9.31 6.80 5.42
CA MET A 168 9.29 5.65 6.34
C MET A 168 10.48 4.70 6.12
N ALA A 169 10.88 4.45 4.87
CA ALA A 169 12.05 3.61 4.59
C ALA A 169 13.33 4.18 5.21
N TYR A 170 13.54 5.49 5.12
CA TYR A 170 14.67 6.16 5.75
C TYR A 170 14.59 6.12 7.27
N LEU A 171 13.43 6.41 7.88
CA LEU A 171 13.28 6.34 9.33
C LEU A 171 13.52 4.92 9.86
N HIS A 172 12.98 3.89 9.21
CA HIS A 172 13.22 2.51 9.61
C HIS A 172 14.68 2.10 9.45
N ARG A 173 15.34 2.52 8.37
CA ARG A 173 16.78 2.31 8.18
C ARG A 173 17.61 3.00 9.27
N ALA A 174 17.26 4.23 9.64
CA ALA A 174 17.96 5.00 10.67
C ALA A 174 17.87 4.36 12.06
N MET A 175 16.82 3.57 12.32
CA MET A 175 16.60 2.86 13.58
C MET A 175 17.20 1.45 13.61
N GLN A 176 17.82 0.98 12.52
CA GLN A 176 18.56 -0.29 12.56
C GLN A 176 19.80 -0.16 13.45
N ARG A 177 20.17 -1.25 14.14
CA ARG A 177 21.36 -1.29 15.01
C ARG A 177 22.64 -0.85 14.30
N GLN A 178 22.75 -1.13 13.01
CA GLN A 178 23.85 -0.72 12.16
C GLN A 178 23.37 0.32 11.15
N SER A 179 23.46 1.60 11.51
CA SER A 179 23.24 2.71 10.59
C SER A 179 24.49 3.60 10.58
N ASN A 180 25.02 3.85 9.38
CA ASN A 180 26.26 4.63 9.23
C ASN A 180 26.06 6.07 9.72
N ASN A 181 25.09 6.78 9.14
CA ASN A 181 24.76 8.16 9.49
C ASN A 181 23.26 8.28 9.79
N ARG A 182 22.90 7.88 11.01
CA ARG A 182 21.52 7.88 11.51
C ARG A 182 20.86 9.25 11.39
N GLN A 183 21.56 10.31 11.78
CA GLN A 183 20.99 11.66 11.80
C GLN A 183 20.69 12.15 10.38
N TYR A 184 21.60 11.90 9.44
CA TYR A 184 21.37 12.24 8.04
C TYR A 184 20.21 11.44 7.44
N GLN A 185 20.09 10.16 7.76
CA GLN A 185 18.93 9.36 7.31
C GLN A 185 17.61 9.85 7.92
N ILE A 186 17.60 10.26 9.19
CA ILE A 186 16.41 10.88 9.80
C ILE A 186 16.05 12.15 9.06
N LEU A 187 17.02 13.03 8.78
CA LEU A 187 16.80 14.25 8.00
C LEU A 187 16.20 13.93 6.63
N GLN A 188 16.79 12.98 5.89
CA GLN A 188 16.25 12.54 4.60
C GLN A 188 14.82 12.02 4.71
N GLY A 189 14.55 11.20 5.74
CA GLY A 189 13.21 10.67 5.99
C GLY A 189 12.20 11.78 6.26
N MET A 190 12.54 12.74 7.12
CA MET A 190 11.68 13.86 7.45
C MET A 190 11.42 14.78 6.24
N THR A 191 12.39 15.01 5.36
CA THR A 191 12.19 15.78 4.14
C THR A 191 11.06 15.19 3.28
N PHE A 192 11.09 13.88 3.03
CA PHE A 192 10.05 13.22 2.25
C PHE A 192 8.70 13.13 2.98
N LEU A 193 8.71 13.01 4.32
CA LEU A 193 7.48 13.05 5.11
C LEU A 193 6.81 14.44 5.06
N PHE A 194 7.58 15.53 5.12
CA PHE A 194 7.02 16.87 4.97
C PHE A 194 6.53 17.15 3.55
N GLN A 195 7.21 16.64 2.53
CA GLN A 195 6.67 16.67 1.16
C GLN A 195 5.34 15.92 1.07
N TYR A 196 5.24 14.71 1.65
CA TYR A 196 3.97 13.99 1.76
C TYR A 196 2.90 14.82 2.47
N TYR A 197 3.25 15.47 3.59
CA TYR A 197 2.33 16.29 4.36
C TYR A 197 1.74 17.43 3.51
N GLU A 198 2.57 18.18 2.80
CA GLU A 198 2.10 19.29 1.95
C GLU A 198 1.19 18.80 0.82
N LEU A 199 1.57 17.70 0.15
CA LEU A 199 0.75 17.10 -0.91
C LEU A 199 -0.60 16.63 -0.36
N ARG A 200 -0.59 15.91 0.77
CA ARG A 200 -1.78 15.24 1.32
C ARG A 200 -2.74 16.23 1.97
N LYS A 201 -2.22 17.24 2.68
CA LYS A 201 -3.02 18.30 3.34
C LYS A 201 -3.91 19.07 2.37
N SER A 202 -3.46 19.29 1.14
CA SER A 202 -4.24 20.03 0.14
C SER A 202 -5.41 19.25 -0.49
N MET A 203 -5.54 17.95 -0.21
CA MET A 203 -6.50 17.07 -0.91
C MET A 203 -7.90 17.05 -0.31
N GLY A 204 -8.03 17.36 0.99
CA GLY A 204 -9.30 17.29 1.70
C GLY A 204 -9.13 17.25 3.21
N VAL A 205 -10.23 17.35 3.96
CA VAL A 205 -10.20 17.37 5.43
C VAL A 205 -9.71 16.03 6.00
N TYR A 206 -10.12 14.91 5.41
CA TYR A 206 -9.71 13.57 5.82
C TYR A 206 -8.22 13.31 5.53
N GLU A 207 -7.76 13.73 4.35
CA GLU A 207 -6.36 13.63 3.95
C GLU A 207 -5.49 14.57 4.81
N HIS A 208 -5.97 15.76 5.16
CA HIS A 208 -5.29 16.63 6.12
C HIS A 208 -5.21 15.96 7.50
N GLN A 209 -6.30 15.36 7.99
CA GLN A 209 -6.29 14.61 9.24
C GLN A 209 -5.27 13.47 9.23
N GLU A 210 -5.18 12.72 8.13
CA GLU A 210 -4.16 11.68 7.90
C GLU A 210 -2.74 12.24 7.93
N ALA A 211 -2.50 13.36 7.24
CA ALA A 211 -1.21 13.99 7.16
C ALA A 211 -0.70 14.43 8.55
N GLU A 212 -1.55 15.10 9.34
CA GLU A 212 -1.22 15.50 10.71
C GLU A 212 -0.90 14.27 11.59
N PHE A 213 -1.73 13.23 11.51
CA PHE A 213 -1.55 12.00 12.29
C PHE A 213 -0.22 11.31 11.94
N ASN A 214 0.11 11.18 10.66
CA ASN A 214 1.31 10.49 10.22
C ASN A 214 2.60 11.24 10.60
N ILE A 215 2.60 12.57 10.56
CA ILE A 215 3.73 13.37 11.07
C ILE A 215 3.86 13.22 12.59
N ALA A 216 2.75 13.24 13.32
CA ALA A 216 2.76 12.97 14.77
C ALA A 216 3.36 11.59 15.08
N ARG A 217 2.95 10.55 14.34
CA ARG A 217 3.47 9.18 14.47
C ARG A 217 4.96 9.11 14.17
N ALA A 218 5.45 9.82 13.15
CA ALA A 218 6.87 9.86 12.81
C ALA A 218 7.71 10.47 13.95
N PHE A 219 7.31 11.61 14.49
CA PHE A 219 7.99 12.21 15.65
C PHE A 219 7.93 11.32 16.89
N HIS A 220 6.76 10.73 17.16
CA HIS A 220 6.59 9.82 18.28
C HIS A 220 7.50 8.59 18.14
N GLN A 221 7.63 8.01 16.94
CA GLN A 221 8.53 6.90 16.65
C GLN A 221 10.00 7.24 16.89
N LEU A 222 10.40 8.50 16.68
CA LEU A 222 11.75 9.00 16.96
C LEU A 222 11.99 9.31 18.44
N GLY A 223 10.97 9.16 19.30
CA GLY A 223 11.03 9.55 20.72
C GLY A 223 10.89 11.05 20.95
N LEU A 224 10.50 11.81 19.94
CA LEU A 224 10.38 13.27 19.98
C LEU A 224 8.96 13.69 20.36
N ALA A 225 8.54 13.32 21.58
CA ALA A 225 7.16 13.50 22.05
C ALA A 225 6.68 14.96 21.99
N HIS A 226 7.53 15.93 22.34
CA HIS A 226 7.20 17.36 22.30
C HIS A 226 6.87 17.88 20.90
N PHE A 227 7.44 17.28 19.85
CA PHE A 227 7.04 17.57 18.47
C PHE A 227 5.79 16.79 18.06
N ALA A 228 5.56 15.58 18.59
CA ALA A 228 4.40 14.77 18.25
C ALA A 228 3.08 15.33 18.80
N VAL A 229 3.08 15.84 20.04
CA VAL A 229 1.86 16.29 20.76
C VAL A 229 1.07 17.34 19.96
N PRO A 230 1.66 18.46 19.49
CA PRO A 230 0.90 19.47 18.73
C PRO A 230 0.25 18.93 17.45
N TYR A 231 0.85 17.92 16.80
CA TYR A 231 0.25 17.29 15.61
C TYR A 231 -0.93 16.40 15.98
N TYR A 232 -0.85 15.61 17.06
CA TYR A 232 -2.00 14.84 17.54
C TYR A 232 -3.15 15.74 17.99
N GLU A 233 -2.86 16.85 18.68
CA GLU A 233 -3.88 17.83 19.07
C GLU A 233 -4.58 18.44 17.85
N ARG A 234 -3.83 18.73 16.77
CA ARG A 234 -4.44 19.17 15.50
C ARG A 234 -5.37 18.11 14.91
N VAL A 235 -5.01 16.82 14.94
CA VAL A 235 -5.91 15.73 14.51
C VAL A 235 -7.23 15.75 15.29
N LEU A 236 -7.17 15.97 16.61
CA LEU A 236 -8.36 16.05 17.47
C LEU A 236 -9.22 17.28 17.17
N SER A 237 -8.59 18.40 16.79
CA SER A 237 -9.28 19.65 16.46
C SER A 237 -9.94 19.66 15.08
N LEU A 238 -9.53 18.79 14.16
CA LEU A 238 -10.10 18.68 12.83
C LEU A 238 -11.47 17.99 12.91
N VAL A 239 -12.52 18.80 12.95
CA VAL A 239 -13.91 18.34 12.95
C VAL A 239 -14.29 17.91 11.53
N THR A 240 -14.55 16.62 11.36
CA THR A 240 -15.15 16.08 10.14
C THR A 240 -16.66 16.30 10.22
N SER A 241 -17.14 17.37 9.58
CA SER A 241 -18.53 17.87 9.71
C SER A 241 -19.60 17.01 9.04
N ASP A 242 -19.25 15.86 8.46
CA ASP A 242 -20.20 15.01 7.77
C ASP A 242 -20.63 13.84 8.66
N PHE A 243 -21.76 14.01 9.36
CA PHE A 243 -22.56 12.91 9.89
C PHE A 243 -23.25 12.10 8.77
N ASN A 244 -22.62 11.97 7.61
CA ASN A 244 -23.03 10.97 6.66
C ASN A 244 -22.60 9.62 7.23
N GLU A 245 -23.54 8.69 7.31
CA GLU A 245 -23.43 7.35 7.91
C GLU A 245 -22.33 6.45 7.27
N TYR A 246 -21.56 7.00 6.34
CA TYR A 246 -20.48 6.37 5.57
C TYR A 246 -19.08 6.96 5.82
N VAL A 247 -18.84 7.71 6.91
CA VAL A 247 -17.48 8.14 7.26
C VAL A 247 -16.67 6.96 7.80
N TYR A 248 -16.01 6.24 6.89
CA TYR A 248 -15.14 5.10 7.17
C TYR A 248 -13.78 5.50 7.78
N PHE A 249 -13.43 6.79 7.80
CA PHE A 249 -12.07 7.25 8.09
C PHE A 249 -12.05 8.42 9.09
N ASP A 250 -11.82 8.11 10.37
CA ASP A 250 -11.58 9.08 11.44
C ASP A 250 -10.41 8.63 12.34
N LEU A 251 -9.36 9.46 12.38
CA LEU A 251 -8.13 9.18 13.11
C LEU A 251 -8.09 9.76 14.52
N ARG A 252 -9.14 10.45 14.98
CA ARG A 252 -9.17 11.06 16.33
C ARG A 252 -8.96 10.06 17.45
N ARG A 253 -9.61 8.88 17.37
CA ARG A 253 -9.43 7.80 18.37
C ARG A 253 -7.99 7.31 18.42
N HIS A 254 -7.37 7.15 17.25
CA HIS A 254 -5.99 6.73 17.12
C HIS A 254 -5.02 7.81 17.65
N ALA A 255 -5.31 9.09 17.41
CA ALA A 255 -4.54 10.20 17.94
C ALA A 255 -4.66 10.29 19.46
N ALA A 256 -5.86 10.24 20.02
CA ALA A 256 -6.11 10.25 21.46
C ALA A 256 -5.42 9.09 22.16
N TYR A 257 -5.46 7.89 21.60
CA TYR A 257 -4.74 6.73 22.11
C TYR A 257 -3.22 6.94 22.14
N ASN A 258 -2.63 7.42 21.03
CA ASN A 258 -1.18 7.67 20.99
C ASN A 258 -0.77 8.79 21.94
N LEU A 259 -1.63 9.80 22.09
CA LEU A 259 -1.40 10.94 22.96
C LEU A 259 -1.49 10.53 24.45
N SER A 260 -2.43 9.66 24.81
CA SER A 260 -2.53 9.11 26.17
C SER A 260 -1.29 8.30 26.54
N LEU A 261 -0.70 7.52 25.61
CA LEU A 261 0.58 6.84 25.84
C LEU A 261 1.71 7.81 26.18
N ILE A 262 1.80 8.94 25.49
CA ILE A 262 2.80 9.99 25.77
C ILE A 262 2.60 10.53 27.19
N TYR A 263 1.37 10.86 27.58
CA TYR A 263 1.07 11.41 28.89
C TYR A 263 1.25 10.41 30.04
N VAL A 264 0.91 9.13 29.82
CA VAL A 264 1.21 8.07 30.79
C VAL A 264 2.73 7.95 30.98
N ALA A 265 3.50 7.94 29.89
CA ALA A 265 4.96 7.88 29.97
C ALA A 265 5.58 9.10 30.67
N SER A 266 4.93 10.27 30.60
CA SER A 266 5.36 11.49 31.31
C SER A 266 4.81 11.62 32.73
N GLY A 267 4.03 10.65 33.23
CA GLY A 267 3.44 10.67 34.57
C GLY A 267 2.13 11.45 34.72
N ASN A 268 1.53 11.95 33.64
CA ASN A 268 0.27 12.69 33.65
C ASN A 268 -0.94 11.79 33.34
N ALA A 269 -1.23 10.87 34.25
CA ALA A 269 -2.30 9.88 34.06
C ALA A 269 -3.72 10.49 34.07
N THR A 270 -3.91 11.64 34.72
CA THR A 270 -5.21 12.33 34.77
C THR A 270 -5.61 12.86 33.40
N TYR A 271 -4.69 13.55 32.71
CA TYR A 271 -4.94 14.06 31.36
C TYR A 271 -5.02 12.92 30.32
N ALA A 272 -4.22 11.87 30.50
CA ALA A 272 -4.33 10.67 29.67
C ALA A 272 -5.73 10.04 29.71
N ARG A 273 -6.37 10.01 30.89
CA ARG A 273 -7.74 9.50 31.06
C ARG A 273 -8.76 10.40 30.37
N SER A 274 -8.68 11.72 30.57
CA SER A 274 -9.63 12.65 29.93
C SER A 274 -9.62 12.55 28.40
N LEU A 275 -8.47 12.25 27.78
CA LEU A 275 -8.39 12.09 26.32
C LEU A 275 -9.11 10.85 25.80
N ILE A 276 -9.12 9.76 26.57
CA ILE A 276 -9.83 8.52 26.22
C ILE A 276 -11.35 8.75 26.32
N ASP A 277 -11.78 9.56 27.29
CA ASP A 277 -13.20 9.84 27.51
C ASP A 277 -13.81 10.80 26.45
N ILE A 278 -12.99 11.47 25.62
CA ILE A 278 -13.41 12.48 24.63
C ILE A 278 -13.84 11.88 23.27
N VAL A 279 -13.44 10.65 22.93
CA VAL A 279 -13.59 10.08 21.55
C VAL A 279 -14.24 8.69 21.54
#